data_AF-A0A651DUG2-F1
#
_entry.id   AF-A0A651DUG2-F1
#
_cell.length_a   1.000
_cell.length_b   1.000
_cell.length_c   1.000
_cell.angle_alpha   90.00
_cell.angle_beta   90.00
_cell.angle_gamma   90.00
#
_symmetry.space_group_name_H-M   'P 1'
#
loop_
_entity.id
_entity.type
_entity.pdbx_description
1 polymer ?
#
loop_
_entity_poly.entity_id
_entity_poly.type
_entity_poly.pdbx_seq_one_letter_code
_entity_poly.pdbx_strand_id
1 'polypeptide(L)'
;MPTKWIAHVMMSIVLVLFMVKTIIVQDTLWMQIAMVTLTVVLVVGVCLHAREITNKTPFQDSLRNHVLDGFYVVMGAIMTYALSLLFGIHAVTASALVGLLAHVFLKRHEVAIYCGSFAGMTSVILIRPLEFVLVALLTGLVFVLLKPVYQGFGGKLGTIAFIGSVTTYVMLGKDFATIILLRFNLVIFILVAVIGAILPWYIQHRIRPSAVFASAAPSLLVALLFIPLLTHGDIYATVFFAASFAGMASIDRLPNLFWAGIAGLVCGLLFYGTFIVMNGAGGKLGTIAVLSVIVTWVLANAQRSLFKQKTPSV
;
A
#
# COMPACT_ATOMS: atom_id res chain seq x y z
N MET A 1 -1.83 -6.21 25.12
CA MET A 1 -0.44 -5.72 24.95
C MET A 1 0.43 -6.60 24.06
N PRO A 2 0.52 -7.95 24.22
CA PRO A 2 1.41 -8.77 23.37
C PRO A 2 1.00 -8.83 21.89
N THR A 3 -0.30 -8.85 21.60
CA THR A 3 -0.82 -8.92 20.22
C THR A 3 -0.42 -7.74 19.34
N LYS A 4 -0.40 -6.51 19.88
CA LYS A 4 0.04 -5.31 19.14
C LYS A 4 1.52 -5.38 18.78
N TRP A 5 2.35 -5.90 19.68
CA TRP A 5 3.78 -6.07 19.43
C TRP A 5 4.05 -7.13 18.36
N ILE A 6 3.36 -8.28 18.43
CA ILE A 6 3.44 -9.31 17.38
C ILE A 6 3.06 -8.72 16.02
N ALA A 7 1.95 -7.99 15.95
CA ALA A 7 1.50 -7.33 14.74
C ALA A 7 2.52 -6.30 14.19
N HIS A 8 3.11 -5.49 15.07
CA HIS A 8 4.12 -4.51 14.69
C HIS A 8 5.40 -5.17 14.16
N VAL A 9 5.91 -6.19 14.86
CA VAL A 9 7.10 -6.94 14.46
C VAL A 9 6.88 -7.64 13.13
N MET A 10 5.73 -8.31 12.96
CA MET A 10 5.36 -8.99 11.71
C MET A 10 5.37 -8.02 10.52
N MET A 11 4.70 -6.87 10.65
CA MET A 11 4.68 -5.85 9.59
C MET A 11 6.10 -5.31 9.31
N SER A 12 6.88 -5.04 10.36
CA SER A 12 8.23 -4.47 10.24
C SER A 12 9.19 -5.40 9.52
N ILE A 13 9.17 -6.70 9.86
CA ILE A 13 9.98 -7.72 9.19
C ILE A 13 9.68 -7.74 7.69
N VAL A 14 8.39 -7.75 7.31
CA VAL A 14 7.99 -7.79 5.90
C VAL A 14 8.47 -6.56 5.15
N LEU A 15 8.34 -5.37 5.74
CA LEU A 15 8.82 -4.12 5.12
C LEU A 15 10.34 -4.11 4.92
N VAL A 16 11.10 -4.55 5.93
CA VAL A 16 12.56 -4.61 5.84
C VAL A 16 13.01 -5.67 4.85
N LEU A 17 12.44 -6.88 4.88
CA LEU A 17 12.77 -7.94 3.94
C LEU A 17 12.45 -7.57 2.49
N PHE A 18 11.33 -6.85 2.27
CA PHE A 18 10.99 -6.34 0.94
C PHE A 18 12.05 -5.33 0.44
N MET A 19 12.53 -4.43 1.29
CA MET A 19 13.61 -3.50 0.94
C MET A 19 14.94 -4.21 0.71
N VAL A 20 15.32 -5.17 1.56
CA VAL A 20 16.55 -5.95 1.39
C VAL A 20 16.53 -6.73 0.07
N LYS A 21 15.43 -7.41 -0.25
CA LYS A 21 15.29 -8.09 -1.55
C LYS A 21 15.42 -7.12 -2.71
N THR A 22 14.86 -5.91 -2.58
CA THR A 22 14.98 -4.87 -3.60
C THR A 22 16.43 -4.43 -3.81
N ILE A 23 17.20 -4.24 -2.73
CA ILE A 23 18.62 -3.88 -2.80
C ILE A 23 19.43 -4.97 -3.53
N ILE A 24 19.19 -6.24 -3.20
CA ILE A 24 19.93 -7.38 -3.78
C ILE A 24 19.66 -7.54 -5.28
N VAL A 25 18.41 -7.30 -5.70
CA VAL A 25 17.98 -7.49 -7.10
C VAL A 25 18.37 -6.31 -8.01
N GLN A 26 18.72 -5.16 -7.43
CA GLN A 26 18.98 -3.95 -8.20
C GLN A 26 20.40 -3.95 -8.80
N ASP A 27 20.52 -3.74 -10.10
CA ASP A 27 21.82 -3.75 -10.79
C ASP A 27 22.58 -2.42 -10.75
N THR A 28 21.87 -1.30 -10.55
CA THR A 28 22.48 0.04 -10.62
C THR A 28 22.90 0.56 -9.24
N LEU A 29 24.19 0.94 -9.11
CA LEU A 29 24.76 1.43 -7.86
C LEU A 29 23.99 2.62 -7.25
N TRP A 30 23.60 3.60 -8.07
CA TRP A 30 22.88 4.77 -7.58
C TRP A 30 21.53 4.39 -6.94
N MET A 31 20.85 3.37 -7.48
CA MET A 31 19.57 2.93 -6.97
C MET A 31 19.73 2.03 -5.73
N GLN A 32 20.79 1.21 -5.68
CA GLN A 32 21.16 0.49 -4.46
C GLN A 32 21.41 1.48 -3.30
N ILE A 33 22.21 2.53 -3.54
CA ILE A 33 22.49 3.58 -2.54
C ILE A 33 21.19 4.26 -2.09
N ALA A 34 20.30 4.60 -3.03
CA ALA A 34 18.99 5.18 -2.71
C ALA A 34 18.15 4.23 -1.84
N MET A 35 18.07 2.94 -2.18
CA MET A 35 17.30 1.95 -1.43
C MET A 35 17.89 1.67 -0.03
N VAL A 36 19.22 1.61 0.11
CA VAL A 36 19.89 1.51 1.42
C VAL A 36 19.55 2.71 2.28
N THR A 37 19.63 3.93 1.71
CA THR A 37 19.30 5.17 2.43
C THR A 37 17.85 5.17 2.91
N LEU A 38 16.90 4.81 2.04
CA LEU A 38 15.48 4.67 2.39
C LEU A 38 15.26 3.59 3.45
N THR A 39 16.02 2.49 3.43
CA THR A 39 15.94 1.41 4.42
C THR A 39 16.40 1.89 5.80
N VAL A 40 17.47 2.67 5.89
CA VAL A 40 17.92 3.24 7.17
C VAL A 40 16.84 4.16 7.76
N VAL A 41 16.24 5.02 6.95
CA VAL A 41 15.14 5.90 7.39
C VAL A 41 13.90 5.08 7.79
N LEU A 42 13.59 4.00 7.06
CA LEU A 42 12.52 3.07 7.42
C LEU A 42 12.74 2.45 8.80
N VAL A 43 13.95 1.99 9.11
CA VAL A 43 14.27 1.39 10.42
C VAL A 43 14.04 2.40 11.55
N VAL A 44 14.44 3.67 11.35
CA VAL A 44 14.14 4.75 12.29
C VAL A 44 12.62 4.92 12.45
N GLY A 45 11.87 4.93 11.35
CA GLY A 45 10.41 5.04 11.37
C GLY A 45 9.71 3.89 12.09
N VAL A 46 10.17 2.66 11.90
CA VAL A 46 9.68 1.48 12.64
C VAL A 46 9.91 1.66 14.13
N CYS A 47 11.12 2.06 14.54
CA CYS A 47 11.45 2.32 15.95
C CYS A 47 10.61 3.45 16.56
N LEU A 48 10.36 4.53 15.82
CA LEU A 48 9.48 5.62 16.28
C LEU A 48 8.03 5.16 16.42
N HIS A 49 7.53 4.33 15.50
CA HIS A 49 6.18 3.78 15.61
C HIS A 49 6.05 2.79 16.78
N ALA A 50 7.09 1.99 17.06
CA ALA A 50 7.13 1.12 18.23
C ALA A 50 6.89 1.90 19.53
N ARG A 51 7.51 3.09 19.67
CA ARG A 51 7.28 3.99 20.81
C ARG A 51 5.84 4.51 20.88
N GLU A 52 5.22 4.79 19.73
CA GLU A 52 3.83 5.25 19.65
C GLU A 52 2.83 4.15 20.07
N ILE A 53 3.11 2.89 19.74
CA ILE A 53 2.25 1.75 20.12
C ILE A 53 2.20 1.57 21.63
N THR A 54 3.33 1.74 22.32
CA THR A 54 3.42 1.64 23.80
C THR A 54 2.53 2.66 24.51
N ASN A 55 2.38 3.85 23.92
CA ASN A 55 1.68 4.97 24.53
C ASN A 55 0.18 5.01 24.21
N LYS A 56 -0.32 4.15 23.30
CA LYS A 56 -1.73 4.12 22.89
C LYS A 56 -2.53 3.08 23.68
N THR A 57 -3.70 3.50 24.16
CA THR A 57 -4.69 2.66 24.84
C THR A 57 -5.02 1.40 24.02
N PRO A 58 -5.40 0.28 24.68
CA PRO A 58 -5.74 -0.96 23.98
C PRO A 58 -6.83 -0.71 22.93
N PHE A 59 -6.62 -1.27 21.72
CA PHE A 59 -7.61 -1.21 20.66
C PHE A 59 -8.78 -2.10 21.09
N GLN A 60 -9.94 -1.50 21.33
CA GLN A 60 -11.10 -2.17 21.88
C GLN A 60 -12.17 -2.25 20.80
N ASP A 61 -12.25 -3.40 20.14
CA ASP A 61 -13.25 -3.69 19.12
C ASP A 61 -13.83 -5.09 19.38
N SER A 62 -15.11 -5.28 19.06
CA SER A 62 -15.81 -6.54 19.35
C SER A 62 -15.24 -7.68 18.50
N LEU A 63 -15.13 -8.88 19.07
CA LEU A 63 -14.74 -10.09 18.31
C LEU A 63 -15.62 -10.28 17.06
N ARG A 64 -16.91 -9.98 17.17
CA ARG A 64 -17.87 -10.04 16.05
C ARG A 64 -17.45 -9.13 14.89
N ASN A 65 -17.01 -7.90 15.18
CA ASN A 65 -16.57 -6.95 14.14
C ASN A 65 -15.28 -7.42 13.47
N HIS A 66 -14.36 -8.04 14.21
CA HIS A 66 -13.14 -8.62 13.64
C HIS A 66 -13.44 -9.74 12.65
N VAL A 67 -14.31 -10.68 13.02
CA VAL A 67 -14.72 -11.79 12.14
C VAL A 67 -15.44 -11.27 10.89
N LEU A 68 -16.35 -10.31 11.06
CA LEU A 68 -17.06 -9.68 9.93
C LEU A 68 -16.10 -8.98 8.98
N ASP A 69 -15.14 -8.21 9.48
CA ASP A 69 -14.17 -7.54 8.61
C ASP A 69 -13.30 -8.56 7.86
N GLY A 70 -12.88 -9.66 8.50
CA GLY A 70 -12.18 -10.76 7.84
C GLY A 70 -12.99 -11.36 6.68
N PHE A 71 -14.30 -11.55 6.88
CA PHE A 71 -15.20 -12.00 5.82
C PHE A 71 -15.28 -11.00 4.65
N TYR A 72 -15.41 -9.70 4.94
CA TYR A 72 -15.46 -8.67 3.90
C TYR A 72 -14.14 -8.52 3.13
N VAL A 73 -12.99 -8.78 3.77
CA VAL A 73 -11.69 -8.90 3.09
C VAL A 73 -11.72 -10.05 2.08
N VAL A 74 -12.18 -11.23 2.50
CA VAL A 74 -12.28 -12.40 1.60
C VAL A 74 -13.21 -12.10 0.42
N MET A 75 -14.36 -11.50 0.69
CA MET A 75 -15.32 -11.10 -0.35
C MET A 75 -14.70 -10.12 -1.35
N GLY A 76 -14.05 -9.06 -0.89
CA GLY A 76 -13.37 -8.09 -1.76
C GLY A 76 -12.27 -8.71 -2.61
N ALA A 77 -11.51 -9.65 -2.03
CA ALA A 77 -10.46 -10.39 -2.75
C ALA A 77 -11.03 -11.25 -3.87
N ILE A 78 -12.07 -12.04 -3.57
CA ILE A 78 -12.74 -12.89 -4.56
C ILE A 78 -13.37 -12.06 -5.67
N MET A 79 -14.07 -10.97 -5.33
CA MET A 79 -14.69 -10.09 -6.32
C MET A 79 -13.66 -9.51 -7.29
N THR A 80 -12.56 -8.95 -6.80
CA THR A 80 -11.53 -8.37 -7.67
C THR A 80 -10.82 -9.42 -8.53
N TYR A 81 -10.46 -10.57 -7.95
CA TYR A 81 -9.83 -11.65 -8.70
C TYR A 81 -10.76 -12.22 -9.77
N ALA A 82 -12.05 -12.42 -9.46
CA ALA A 82 -13.05 -12.88 -10.41
C ALA A 82 -13.26 -11.88 -11.55
N LEU A 83 -13.27 -10.57 -11.27
CA LEU A 83 -13.38 -9.54 -12.31
C LEU A 83 -12.22 -9.62 -13.32
N SER A 84 -10.99 -9.76 -12.82
CA SER A 84 -9.82 -9.90 -13.68
C SER A 84 -9.77 -11.23 -14.42
N LEU A 85 -10.18 -12.33 -13.79
CA LEU A 85 -10.18 -13.67 -14.38
C LEU A 85 -11.26 -13.83 -15.47
N LEU A 86 -12.50 -13.43 -15.17
CA LEU A 86 -13.66 -13.73 -16.01
C LEU A 86 -13.85 -12.69 -17.13
N PHE A 87 -13.55 -11.42 -16.86
CA PHE A 87 -13.77 -10.33 -17.82
C PHE A 87 -12.48 -9.76 -18.42
N GLY A 88 -11.30 -10.28 -18.03
CA GLY A 88 -10.01 -9.77 -18.51
C GLY A 88 -9.72 -8.32 -18.10
N ILE A 89 -10.44 -7.79 -17.10
CA ILE A 89 -10.25 -6.41 -16.64
C ILE A 89 -8.91 -6.30 -15.92
N HIS A 90 -8.14 -5.27 -16.26
CA HIS A 90 -6.87 -4.99 -15.60
C HIS A 90 -7.03 -4.88 -14.08
N ALA A 91 -6.10 -5.48 -13.33
CA ALA A 91 -6.21 -5.64 -11.87
C ALA A 91 -6.43 -4.32 -11.11
N VAL A 92 -5.79 -3.24 -11.57
CA VAL A 92 -5.98 -1.89 -10.99
C VAL A 92 -7.42 -1.40 -11.20
N THR A 93 -7.96 -1.55 -12.41
CA THR A 93 -9.34 -1.16 -12.73
C THR A 93 -10.33 -1.95 -11.90
N ALA A 94 -10.13 -3.27 -11.79
CA ALA A 94 -10.98 -4.15 -10.99
C ALA A 94 -10.96 -3.78 -9.50
N SER A 95 -9.76 -3.51 -8.94
CA SER A 95 -9.62 -3.14 -7.53
C SER A 95 -10.20 -1.75 -7.22
N ALA A 96 -9.96 -0.77 -8.09
CA ALA A 96 -10.53 0.57 -7.95
C ALA A 96 -12.06 0.56 -8.05
N LEU A 97 -12.63 -0.25 -8.96
CA LEU A 97 -14.07 -0.46 -9.05
C LEU A 97 -14.64 -1.08 -7.77
N VAL A 98 -14.05 -2.18 -7.28
CA VAL A 98 -14.50 -2.84 -6.04
C VAL A 98 -14.41 -1.90 -4.84
N GLY A 99 -13.34 -1.12 -4.73
CA GLY A 99 -13.21 -0.08 -3.68
C GLY A 99 -14.30 0.99 -3.76
N LEU A 100 -14.62 1.46 -4.96
CA LEU A 100 -15.67 2.46 -5.17
C LEU A 100 -17.06 1.88 -4.85
N LEU A 101 -17.37 0.66 -5.29
CA LEU A 101 -18.62 -0.03 -4.97
C LEU A 101 -18.74 -0.28 -3.45
N ALA A 102 -17.64 -0.63 -2.79
CA ALA A 102 -17.61 -0.79 -1.35
C ALA A 102 -17.95 0.51 -0.61
N HIS A 103 -17.43 1.66 -1.08
CA HIS A 103 -17.79 2.97 -0.53
C HIS A 103 -19.30 3.27 -0.67
N VAL A 104 -19.87 2.98 -1.84
CA VAL A 104 -21.26 3.31 -2.16
C VAL A 104 -22.24 2.39 -1.42
N PHE A 105 -22.02 1.08 -1.46
CA PHE A 105 -23.00 0.09 -0.99
C PHE A 105 -22.71 -0.43 0.42
N LEU A 106 -21.44 -0.48 0.83
CA LEU A 106 -20.99 -1.15 2.06
C LEU A 106 -20.04 -0.27 2.86
N LYS A 107 -20.33 1.04 2.95
CA LYS A 107 -19.47 2.07 3.55
C LYS A 107 -18.87 1.68 4.91
N ARG A 108 -19.63 0.96 5.75
CA ARG A 108 -19.17 0.49 7.07
C ARG A 108 -17.97 -0.46 6.99
N HIS A 109 -17.86 -1.25 5.92
CA HIS A 109 -16.83 -2.26 5.71
C HIS A 109 -15.93 -1.95 4.50
N GLU A 110 -15.99 -0.73 3.97
CA GLU A 110 -15.26 -0.33 2.76
C GLU A 110 -13.75 -0.56 2.88
N VAL A 111 -13.18 -0.33 4.07
CA VAL A 111 -11.75 -0.52 4.36
C VAL A 111 -11.36 -2.01 4.29
N ALA A 112 -12.22 -2.90 4.78
CA ALA A 112 -12.00 -4.35 4.74
C ALA A 112 -12.10 -4.87 3.31
N ILE A 113 -13.16 -4.48 2.58
CA ILE A 113 -13.36 -4.88 1.18
C ILE A 113 -12.22 -4.37 0.29
N TYR A 114 -11.78 -3.12 0.48
CA TYR A 114 -10.68 -2.55 -0.29
C TYR A 114 -9.32 -3.18 0.05
N CYS A 115 -9.11 -3.61 1.31
CA CYS A 115 -7.96 -4.46 1.63
C CYS A 115 -8.01 -5.78 0.88
N GLY A 116 -9.18 -6.41 0.82
CA GLY A 116 -9.44 -7.61 0.04
C GLY A 116 -9.12 -7.42 -1.44
N SER A 117 -9.61 -6.35 -2.04
CA SER A 117 -9.41 -6.08 -3.47
C SER A 117 -7.93 -6.01 -3.84
N PHE A 118 -7.05 -5.57 -2.92
CA PHE A 118 -5.61 -5.60 -3.15
C PHE A 118 -5.02 -7.00 -3.20
N ALA A 119 -5.52 -7.94 -2.39
CA ALA A 119 -5.16 -9.35 -2.51
C ALA A 119 -5.72 -9.95 -3.81
N GLY A 120 -6.92 -9.52 -4.22
CA GLY A 120 -7.53 -9.85 -5.51
C GLY A 120 -6.74 -9.44 -6.74
N MET A 121 -5.80 -8.49 -6.62
CA MET A 121 -4.85 -8.15 -7.69
C MET A 121 -3.72 -9.17 -7.88
N THR A 122 -3.76 -10.30 -7.18
CA THR A 122 -2.81 -11.41 -7.39
C THR A 122 -2.93 -11.95 -8.81
N SER A 123 -1.81 -12.29 -9.43
CA SER A 123 -1.75 -12.71 -10.83
C SER A 123 -2.62 -13.95 -11.08
N VAL A 124 -3.59 -13.78 -11.99
CA VAL A 124 -4.45 -14.86 -12.50
C VAL A 124 -3.68 -15.92 -13.30
N ILE A 125 -2.45 -15.61 -13.73
CA ILE A 125 -1.59 -16.53 -14.47
C ILE A 125 -0.82 -17.45 -13.51
N LEU A 126 -0.38 -16.93 -12.35
CA LEU A 126 0.49 -17.65 -11.42
C LEU A 126 -0.31 -18.48 -10.39
N ILE A 127 -1.47 -17.97 -9.99
CA ILE A 127 -2.31 -18.56 -8.94
C ILE A 127 -3.63 -19.00 -9.57
N ARG A 128 -3.95 -20.29 -9.42
CA ARG A 128 -5.23 -20.86 -9.88
C ARG A 128 -6.38 -20.45 -8.97
N PRO A 129 -7.65 -20.50 -9.41
CA PRO A 129 -8.79 -20.07 -8.60
C PRO A 129 -8.90 -20.76 -7.23
N LEU A 130 -8.64 -22.07 -7.15
CA LEU A 130 -8.64 -22.81 -5.88
C LEU A 130 -7.49 -22.40 -4.95
N GLU A 131 -6.31 -22.12 -5.52
CA GLU A 131 -5.15 -21.63 -4.77
C GLU A 131 -5.39 -20.20 -4.27
N PHE A 132 -6.12 -19.39 -5.04
CA PHE A 132 -6.46 -18.02 -4.70
C PHE A 132 -7.34 -17.92 -3.44
N VAL A 133 -8.18 -18.94 -3.17
CA VAL A 133 -8.96 -19.00 -1.91
C VAL A 133 -8.03 -18.93 -0.70
N LEU A 134 -6.85 -19.56 -0.76
CA LEU A 134 -5.86 -19.49 0.32
C LEU A 134 -5.31 -18.07 0.48
N VAL A 135 -5.03 -17.35 -0.62
CA VAL A 135 -4.63 -15.93 -0.58
C VAL A 135 -5.68 -15.07 0.12
N ALA A 136 -6.96 -15.26 -0.23
CA ALA A 136 -8.07 -14.51 0.34
C ALA A 136 -8.22 -14.78 1.84
N LEU A 137 -8.21 -16.05 2.26
CA LEU A 137 -8.34 -16.45 3.66
C LEU A 137 -7.17 -15.97 4.52
N LEU A 138 -5.94 -16.15 4.05
CA LEU A 138 -4.75 -15.66 4.77
C LEU A 138 -4.75 -14.14 4.87
N THR A 139 -5.17 -13.42 3.82
CA THR A 139 -5.31 -11.96 3.88
C THR A 139 -6.34 -11.54 4.93
N GLY A 140 -7.49 -12.21 5.00
CA GLY A 140 -8.52 -11.95 6.02
C GLY A 140 -8.00 -12.17 7.44
N LEU A 141 -7.25 -13.24 7.66
CA LEU A 141 -6.60 -13.52 8.96
C LEU A 141 -5.58 -12.44 9.32
N VAL A 142 -4.66 -12.12 8.41
CA VAL A 142 -3.63 -11.11 8.62
C VAL A 142 -4.25 -9.73 8.85
N PHE A 143 -5.37 -9.42 8.19
CA PHE A 143 -6.10 -8.16 8.41
C PHE A 143 -6.55 -8.01 9.86
N VAL A 144 -7.18 -9.05 10.42
CA VAL A 144 -7.64 -9.04 11.81
C VAL A 144 -6.47 -8.84 12.77
N LEU A 145 -5.35 -9.52 12.53
CA LEU A 145 -4.14 -9.42 13.36
C LEU A 145 -3.47 -8.03 13.27
N LEU A 146 -3.41 -7.44 12.09
CA LEU A 146 -2.71 -6.17 11.83
C LEU A 146 -3.60 -4.93 11.97
N LYS A 147 -4.92 -5.07 12.11
CA LYS A 147 -5.87 -3.96 12.30
C LYS A 147 -5.44 -2.93 13.37
N PRO A 148 -4.92 -3.30 14.57
CA PRO A 148 -4.65 -2.34 15.64
C PRO A 148 -3.35 -1.52 15.49
N VAL A 149 -2.44 -1.87 14.56
CA VAL A 149 -1.13 -1.21 14.39
C VAL A 149 -1.09 -0.35 13.11
N TYR A 150 -0.12 0.56 12.96
CA TYR A 150 0.04 1.40 11.76
C TYR A 150 -1.22 2.20 11.34
N GLN A 151 -2.06 2.60 12.31
CA GLN A 151 -3.22 3.43 12.02
C GLN A 151 -2.80 4.79 11.43
N GLY A 152 -3.51 5.21 10.38
CA GLY A 152 -3.22 6.44 9.64
C GLY A 152 -2.08 6.35 8.63
N PHE A 153 -1.32 5.24 8.59
CA PHE A 153 -0.32 5.05 7.53
C PHE A 153 -1.00 4.56 6.25
N GLY A 154 -0.97 5.41 5.22
CA GLY A 154 -1.40 5.06 3.87
C GLY A 154 -0.63 3.85 3.33
N GLY A 155 -1.28 2.96 2.59
CA GLY A 155 -0.67 1.73 2.05
C GLY A 155 -0.73 0.49 2.94
N LYS A 156 -1.00 0.63 4.25
CA LYS A 156 -1.08 -0.49 5.22
C LYS A 156 -1.93 -1.67 4.73
N LEU A 157 -3.10 -1.39 4.15
CA LEU A 157 -4.03 -2.41 3.66
C LEU A 157 -3.40 -3.27 2.55
N GLY A 158 -2.67 -2.65 1.62
CA GLY A 158 -1.98 -3.42 0.60
C GLY A 158 -0.83 -4.24 1.19
N THR A 159 -0.13 -3.77 2.24
CA THR A 159 0.87 -4.60 2.93
C THR A 159 0.24 -5.82 3.60
N ILE A 160 -0.95 -5.69 4.19
CA ILE A 160 -1.72 -6.83 4.72
C ILE A 160 -2.00 -7.86 3.61
N ALA A 161 -2.50 -7.40 2.45
CA ALA A 161 -2.72 -8.23 1.28
C ALA A 161 -1.42 -8.87 0.75
N PHE A 162 -0.31 -8.13 0.80
CA PHE A 162 1.00 -8.61 0.39
C PHE A 162 1.53 -9.73 1.28
N ILE A 163 1.32 -9.63 2.59
CA ILE A 163 1.68 -10.71 3.52
C ILE A 163 0.86 -11.96 3.19
N GLY A 164 -0.46 -11.82 2.99
CA GLY A 164 -1.33 -12.95 2.64
C GLY A 164 -0.94 -13.62 1.32
N SER A 165 -0.67 -12.82 0.28
CA SER A 165 -0.27 -13.32 -1.02
C SER A 165 1.11 -13.98 -0.96
N VAL A 166 2.15 -13.30 -0.49
CA VAL A 166 3.52 -13.85 -0.42
C VAL A 166 3.58 -15.11 0.44
N THR A 167 2.88 -15.14 1.57
CA THR A 167 2.80 -16.37 2.40
C THR A 167 2.22 -17.53 1.59
N THR A 168 1.16 -17.28 0.81
CA THR A 168 0.58 -18.30 -0.08
C THR A 168 1.55 -18.74 -1.18
N TYR A 169 2.25 -17.80 -1.83
CA TYR A 169 3.27 -18.12 -2.83
C TYR A 169 4.36 -19.04 -2.25
N VAL A 170 4.84 -18.73 -1.05
CA VAL A 170 5.85 -19.54 -0.34
C VAL A 170 5.31 -20.93 0.02
N MET A 171 4.10 -21.02 0.58
CA MET A 171 3.48 -22.30 0.96
C MET A 171 3.22 -23.22 -0.24
N LEU A 172 2.92 -22.65 -1.40
CA LEU A 172 2.65 -23.39 -2.63
C LEU A 172 3.88 -23.58 -3.53
N GLY A 173 5.05 -23.06 -3.14
CA GLY A 173 6.27 -23.11 -3.95
C GLY A 173 6.14 -22.41 -5.31
N LYS A 174 5.40 -21.30 -5.36
CA LYS A 174 5.12 -20.54 -6.59
C LYS A 174 6.17 -19.45 -6.81
N ASP A 175 6.61 -19.30 -8.06
CA ASP A 175 7.47 -18.20 -8.47
C ASP A 175 6.70 -16.90 -8.68
N PHE A 176 7.45 -15.79 -8.70
CA PHE A 176 6.93 -14.46 -9.04
C PHE A 176 7.11 -14.20 -10.54
N ALA A 177 6.28 -13.31 -11.10
CA ALA A 177 6.36 -13.00 -12.52
C ALA A 177 7.70 -12.33 -12.88
N THR A 178 8.42 -12.90 -13.83
CA THR A 178 9.59 -12.27 -14.44
C THR A 178 9.14 -11.39 -15.60
N ILE A 179 9.24 -10.07 -15.43
CA ILE A 179 8.93 -9.10 -16.49
C ILE A 179 10.26 -8.66 -17.12
N ILE A 180 10.32 -8.64 -18.46
CA ILE A 180 11.46 -8.10 -19.22
C ILE A 180 11.63 -6.63 -18.82
N LEU A 181 12.88 -6.21 -18.55
CA LEU A 181 13.22 -4.83 -18.20
C LEU A 181 12.80 -3.88 -19.32
N LEU A 182 11.60 -3.32 -19.20
CA LEU A 182 11.17 -2.17 -19.98
C LEU A 182 11.82 -0.93 -19.34
N ARG A 183 12.65 -0.23 -20.09
CA ARG A 183 13.27 1.02 -19.63
C ARG A 183 12.24 2.14 -19.67
N PHE A 184 11.63 2.44 -18.52
CA PHE A 184 10.72 3.57 -18.39
C PHE A 184 11.46 4.86 -18.03
N ASN A 185 10.83 5.98 -18.38
CA ASN A 185 11.31 7.30 -17.97
C ASN A 185 10.98 7.53 -16.48
N LEU A 186 12.03 7.58 -15.64
CA LEU A 186 11.93 7.82 -14.20
C LEU A 186 11.17 9.11 -13.86
N VAL A 187 11.33 10.16 -14.67
CA VAL A 187 10.66 11.46 -14.44
C VAL A 187 9.16 11.30 -14.56
N ILE A 188 8.67 10.56 -15.56
CA ILE A 188 7.24 10.32 -15.74
C ILE A 188 6.67 9.54 -14.55
N PHE A 189 7.38 8.50 -14.08
CA PHE A 189 6.98 7.73 -12.90
C PHE A 189 6.83 8.63 -11.67
N ILE A 190 7.82 9.48 -11.41
CA ILE A 190 7.80 10.40 -10.28
C ILE A 190 6.63 11.40 -10.42
N LEU A 191 6.42 11.98 -11.60
CA LEU A 191 5.32 12.93 -11.82
C LEU A 191 3.95 12.28 -11.59
N VAL A 192 3.72 11.11 -12.17
CA VAL A 192 2.46 10.36 -11.99
C VAL A 192 2.26 9.97 -10.52
N ALA A 193 3.31 9.54 -9.82
CA ALA A 193 3.23 9.21 -8.40
C ALA A 193 2.99 10.45 -7.51
N VAL A 194 3.63 11.58 -7.80
CA VAL A 194 3.41 12.84 -7.06
C VAL A 194 1.97 13.30 -7.20
N ILE A 195 1.42 13.33 -8.43
CA ILE A 195 0.01 13.64 -8.67
C ILE A 195 -0.89 12.61 -7.97
N GLY A 196 -0.53 11.33 -8.09
CA GLY A 196 -1.23 10.21 -7.47
C GLY A 196 -1.28 10.27 -5.94
N ALA A 197 -0.31 10.88 -5.27
CA ALA A 197 -0.38 11.10 -3.81
C ALA A 197 -1.11 12.40 -3.44
N ILE A 198 -0.87 13.48 -4.18
CA ILE A 198 -1.44 14.81 -3.92
C ILE A 198 -2.97 14.80 -4.08
N LEU A 199 -3.48 14.21 -5.17
CA LEU A 199 -4.89 14.29 -5.51
C LEU A 199 -5.78 13.58 -4.45
N PRO A 200 -5.52 12.32 -4.06
CA PRO A 200 -6.25 11.65 -2.97
C PRO A 200 -6.11 12.35 -1.63
N TRP A 201 -4.91 12.86 -1.31
CA TRP A 201 -4.72 13.61 -0.06
C TRP A 201 -5.61 14.87 -0.05
N TYR A 202 -5.66 15.60 -1.16
CA TYR A 202 -6.51 16.77 -1.31
C TYR A 202 -7.99 16.40 -1.19
N ILE A 203 -8.44 15.39 -1.95
CA ILE A 203 -9.82 14.89 -1.91
C ILE A 203 -10.20 14.53 -0.48
N GLN A 204 -9.44 13.67 0.19
CA GLN A 204 -9.73 13.20 1.55
C GLN A 204 -9.78 14.33 2.58
N HIS A 205 -8.87 15.30 2.54
CA HIS A 205 -8.74 16.29 3.64
C HIS A 205 -9.42 17.63 3.37
N ARG A 206 -9.70 17.96 2.10
CA ARG A 206 -10.42 19.19 1.71
C ARG A 206 -11.87 18.93 1.34
N ILE A 207 -12.14 17.90 0.53
CA ILE A 207 -13.50 17.53 0.11
C ILE A 207 -14.17 16.63 1.17
N ARG A 208 -13.37 15.92 1.98
CA ARG A 208 -13.81 15.08 3.12
C ARG A 208 -14.65 13.83 2.82
N PRO A 209 -14.49 13.11 1.68
CA PRO A 209 -15.01 11.75 1.54
C PRO A 209 -14.13 10.74 2.32
N SER A 210 -14.50 9.45 2.27
CA SER A 210 -13.67 8.41 2.90
C SER A 210 -12.30 8.29 2.22
N ALA A 211 -11.30 7.78 2.94
CA ALA A 211 -9.98 7.50 2.38
C ALA A 211 -10.09 6.55 1.16
N VAL A 212 -10.93 5.52 1.26
CA VAL A 212 -11.17 4.55 0.18
C VAL A 212 -11.70 5.26 -1.06
N PHE A 213 -12.72 6.12 -0.95
CA PHE A 213 -13.23 6.89 -2.08
C PHE A 213 -12.15 7.79 -2.68
N ALA A 214 -11.40 8.51 -1.83
CA ALA A 214 -10.36 9.44 -2.26
C ALA A 214 -9.25 8.78 -3.08
N SER A 215 -9.00 7.48 -2.87
CA SER A 215 -8.07 6.68 -3.68
C SER A 215 -8.77 6.01 -4.87
N ALA A 216 -9.87 5.29 -4.63
CA ALA A 216 -10.53 4.44 -5.61
C ALA A 216 -11.12 5.24 -6.79
N ALA A 217 -11.79 6.36 -6.52
CA ALA A 217 -12.45 7.14 -7.57
C ALA A 217 -11.47 7.76 -8.59
N PRO A 218 -10.45 8.53 -8.19
CA PRO A 218 -9.49 9.07 -9.16
C PRO A 218 -8.66 7.96 -9.81
N SER A 219 -8.36 6.87 -9.11
CA SER A 219 -7.59 5.77 -9.69
C SER A 219 -8.38 4.97 -10.72
N LEU A 220 -9.69 4.80 -10.53
CA LEU A 220 -10.56 4.20 -11.53
C LEU A 220 -10.60 5.08 -12.79
N LEU A 221 -10.76 6.40 -12.62
CA LEU A 221 -10.73 7.34 -13.74
C LEU A 221 -9.40 7.28 -14.49
N VAL A 222 -8.27 7.33 -13.78
CA VAL A 222 -6.93 7.23 -14.39
C VAL A 222 -6.75 5.89 -15.10
N ALA A 223 -7.19 4.77 -14.51
CA ALA A 223 -7.09 3.46 -15.14
C ALA A 223 -7.94 3.37 -16.43
N LEU A 224 -9.17 3.87 -16.41
CA LEU A 224 -10.06 3.88 -17.57
C LEU A 224 -9.55 4.79 -18.70
N LEU A 225 -8.83 5.86 -18.38
CA LEU A 225 -8.24 6.76 -19.38
C LEU A 225 -6.88 6.26 -19.87
N PHE A 226 -5.96 5.93 -18.97
CA PHE A 226 -4.57 5.68 -19.33
C PHE A 226 -4.39 4.35 -20.04
N ILE A 227 -5.01 3.28 -19.54
CA ILE A 227 -4.85 1.92 -20.09
C ILE A 227 -5.15 1.86 -21.60
N PRO A 228 -6.28 2.39 -22.09
CA PRO A 228 -6.57 2.35 -23.52
C PRO A 228 -5.90 3.46 -24.36
N LEU A 229 -5.55 4.62 -23.76
CA LEU A 229 -5.12 5.80 -24.53
C LEU A 229 -3.60 6.00 -24.61
N LEU A 230 -2.83 5.45 -23.66
CA LEU A 230 -1.40 5.71 -23.54
C LEU A 230 -0.57 4.43 -23.75
N THR A 231 0.56 4.58 -24.43
CA THR A 231 1.61 3.56 -24.42
C THR A 231 2.09 3.34 -22.98
N HIS A 232 2.06 2.08 -22.49
CA HIS A 232 2.34 1.72 -21.09
C HIS A 232 1.36 2.32 -20.06
N GLY A 233 0.13 2.65 -20.49
CA GLY A 233 -0.89 3.24 -19.63
C GLY A 233 -1.31 2.38 -18.43
N ASP A 234 -1.22 1.06 -18.55
CA ASP A 234 -1.38 0.08 -17.46
C ASP A 234 -0.38 0.30 -16.33
N ILE A 235 0.88 0.55 -16.68
CA ILE A 235 1.94 0.79 -15.70
C ILE A 235 1.77 2.16 -15.04
N TYR A 236 1.46 3.20 -15.81
CA TYR A 236 1.20 4.53 -15.24
C TYR A 236 -0.05 4.53 -14.35
N ALA A 237 -1.11 3.83 -14.72
CA ALA A 237 -2.27 3.64 -13.85
C ALA A 237 -1.90 2.90 -12.56
N THR A 238 -1.01 1.91 -12.64
CA THR A 238 -0.50 1.17 -11.48
C THR A 238 0.36 2.03 -10.55
N VAL A 239 1.23 2.88 -11.11
CA VAL A 239 2.04 3.85 -10.36
C VAL A 239 1.14 4.86 -9.64
N PHE A 240 0.16 5.42 -10.35
CA PHE A 240 -0.83 6.33 -9.78
C PHE A 240 -1.58 5.66 -8.64
N PHE A 241 -2.06 4.42 -8.85
CA PHE A 241 -2.82 3.68 -7.84
C PHE A 241 -1.98 3.40 -6.59
N ALA A 242 -0.72 3.01 -6.75
CA ALA A 242 0.20 2.83 -5.62
C ALA A 242 0.36 4.13 -4.82
N ALA A 243 0.66 5.24 -5.50
CA ALA A 243 0.84 6.53 -4.83
C ALA A 243 -0.46 7.06 -4.20
N SER A 244 -1.62 6.70 -4.75
CA SER A 244 -2.92 7.03 -4.18
C SER A 244 -3.09 6.51 -2.77
N PHE A 245 -2.49 5.37 -2.46
CA PHE A 245 -2.53 4.81 -1.13
C PHE A 245 -1.67 5.59 -0.15
N ALA A 246 -0.55 6.15 -0.59
CA ALA A 246 0.25 7.06 0.22
C ALA A 246 -0.52 8.35 0.51
N GLY A 247 -1.24 8.87 -0.50
CA GLY A 247 -2.13 10.03 -0.36
C GLY A 247 -3.27 9.84 0.65
N MET A 248 -3.69 8.59 0.92
CA MET A 248 -4.72 8.28 1.94
C MET A 248 -4.25 8.43 3.40
N ALA A 249 -2.96 8.70 3.63
CA ALA A 249 -2.41 8.79 4.97
C ALA A 249 -3.03 9.95 5.76
N SER A 250 -3.19 9.78 7.07
CA SER A 250 -3.80 10.80 7.93
C SER A 250 -2.92 12.05 8.05
N ILE A 251 -3.52 13.16 8.47
CA ILE A 251 -2.81 14.43 8.73
C ILE A 251 -1.70 14.27 9.79
N ASP A 252 -1.84 13.30 10.71
CA ASP A 252 -0.78 12.98 11.69
C ASP A 252 0.48 12.42 11.02
N ARG A 253 0.32 11.76 9.86
CA ARG A 253 1.42 11.18 9.08
C ARG A 253 1.91 12.11 7.98
N LEU A 254 0.99 12.65 7.20
CA LEU A 254 1.25 13.60 6.11
C LEU A 254 0.48 14.91 6.38
N PRO A 255 1.12 15.91 7.01
CA PRO A 255 0.42 17.08 7.55
C PRO A 255 -0.19 18.04 6.51
N ASN A 256 0.36 18.08 5.30
CA ASN A 256 -0.03 19.03 4.26
C ASN A 256 0.29 18.48 2.86
N LEU A 257 -0.15 19.20 1.83
CA LEU A 257 0.08 18.86 0.42
C LEU A 257 1.56 18.69 0.07
N PHE A 258 2.45 19.48 0.69
CA PHE A 258 3.89 19.36 0.47
C PHE A 258 4.38 17.97 0.89
N TRP A 259 4.02 17.51 2.10
CA TRP A 259 4.38 16.17 2.56
C TRP A 259 3.71 15.06 1.75
N ALA A 260 2.48 15.26 1.26
CA ALA A 260 1.87 14.34 0.31
C ALA A 260 2.67 14.23 -1.00
N GLY A 261 3.16 15.35 -1.53
CA GLY A 261 4.04 15.37 -2.69
C GLY A 261 5.37 14.65 -2.45
N ILE A 262 6.01 14.85 -1.30
CA ILE A 262 7.23 14.12 -0.93
C ILE A 262 6.96 12.60 -0.83
N ALA A 263 5.82 12.19 -0.24
CA ALA A 263 5.44 10.79 -0.19
C ALA A 263 5.21 10.20 -1.59
N GLY A 264 4.64 10.98 -2.51
CA GLY A 264 4.50 10.61 -3.92
C GLY A 264 5.85 10.47 -4.64
N LEU A 265 6.80 11.37 -4.39
CA LEU A 265 8.16 11.29 -4.93
C LEU A 265 8.87 10.01 -4.45
N VAL A 266 8.85 9.74 -3.14
CA VAL A 266 9.43 8.53 -2.57
C VAL A 266 8.71 7.27 -3.10
N CYS A 267 7.38 7.33 -3.24
CA CYS A 267 6.60 6.23 -3.83
C CYS A 267 7.01 5.94 -5.28
N GLY A 268 7.20 6.97 -6.11
CA GLY A 268 7.63 6.82 -7.50
C GLY A 268 9.03 6.21 -7.60
N LEU A 269 9.97 6.64 -6.75
CA LEU A 269 11.31 6.09 -6.68
C LEU A 269 11.31 4.62 -6.23
N LEU A 270 10.56 4.31 -5.16
CA LEU A 270 10.39 2.94 -4.66
C LEU A 270 9.73 2.04 -5.72
N PHE A 271 8.69 2.52 -6.40
CA PHE A 271 8.04 1.76 -7.46
C PHE A 271 9.02 1.44 -8.58
N TYR A 272 9.82 2.42 -9.03
CA TYR A 272 10.81 2.22 -10.08
C TYR A 272 11.86 1.15 -9.67
N GLY A 273 12.40 1.20 -8.45
CA GLY A 273 13.41 0.24 -8.00
C GLY A 273 12.85 -1.14 -7.65
N THR A 274 11.58 -1.20 -7.27
CA THR A 274 10.91 -2.46 -6.94
C THR A 274 10.21 -3.06 -8.17
N PHE A 275 10.35 -2.48 -9.36
CA PHE A 275 9.54 -2.84 -10.54
C PHE A 275 9.59 -4.34 -10.85
N ILE A 276 10.76 -4.97 -10.77
CA ILE A 276 10.93 -6.41 -11.03
C ILE A 276 10.79 -7.30 -9.79
N VAL A 277 10.63 -6.72 -8.60
CA VAL A 277 10.63 -7.46 -7.34
C VAL A 277 9.23 -8.00 -7.03
N MET A 278 9.10 -9.32 -6.88
CA MET A 278 7.88 -10.01 -6.43
C MET A 278 6.61 -9.65 -7.24
N ASN A 279 6.72 -9.57 -8.56
CA ASN A 279 5.57 -9.29 -9.41
C ASN A 279 4.53 -10.41 -9.38
N GLY A 280 3.27 -10.02 -9.53
CA GLY A 280 2.12 -10.93 -9.44
C GLY A 280 1.61 -11.16 -8.02
N ALA A 281 2.36 -10.78 -6.98
CA ALA A 281 1.85 -10.79 -5.61
C ALA A 281 0.89 -9.63 -5.35
N GLY A 282 -0.37 -9.94 -5.03
CA GLY A 282 -1.36 -8.93 -4.63
C GLY A 282 -0.89 -8.13 -3.42
N GLY A 283 -1.17 -6.82 -3.38
CA GLY A 283 -0.82 -5.95 -2.26
C GLY A 283 0.56 -5.26 -2.31
N LYS A 284 1.46 -5.65 -3.21
CA LYS A 284 2.80 -5.03 -3.38
C LYS A 284 2.75 -3.49 -3.41
N LEU A 285 1.78 -2.93 -4.11
CA LEU A 285 1.60 -1.48 -4.24
C LEU A 285 1.37 -0.78 -2.90
N GLY A 286 0.63 -1.40 -1.98
CA GLY A 286 0.46 -0.85 -0.63
C GLY A 286 1.70 -0.96 0.22
N THR A 287 2.53 -2.00 0.04
CA THR A 287 3.88 -2.08 0.64
C THR A 287 4.74 -0.91 0.20
N ILE A 288 4.79 -0.60 -1.10
CA ILE A 288 5.51 0.55 -1.64
C ILE A 288 4.99 1.87 -1.02
N ALA A 289 3.67 2.01 -0.92
CA ALA A 289 3.04 3.20 -0.35
C ALA A 289 3.27 3.36 1.16
N VAL A 290 3.20 2.28 1.95
CA VAL A 290 3.43 2.39 3.40
C VAL A 290 4.90 2.71 3.70
N LEU A 291 5.82 2.17 2.90
CA LEU A 291 7.24 2.53 2.96
C LEU A 291 7.43 4.01 2.68
N SER A 292 6.80 4.55 1.63
CA SER A 292 6.92 5.98 1.31
C SER A 292 6.35 6.85 2.42
N VAL A 293 5.18 6.51 2.98
CA VAL A 293 4.58 7.26 4.09
C VAL A 293 5.45 7.21 5.35
N ILE A 294 6.03 6.06 5.71
CA ILE A 294 6.90 5.95 6.89
C ILE A 294 8.15 6.82 6.71
N VAL A 295 8.81 6.73 5.56
CA VAL A 295 10.00 7.57 5.26
C VAL A 295 9.65 9.04 5.35
N THR A 296 8.57 9.46 4.68
CA THR A 296 8.15 10.87 4.69
C THR A 296 7.72 11.35 6.08
N TRP A 297 7.06 10.51 6.86
CA TRP A 297 6.67 10.82 8.23
C TRP A 297 7.88 11.04 9.15
N VAL A 298 8.94 10.25 9.00
CA VAL A 298 10.21 10.46 9.73
C VAL A 298 10.80 11.83 9.39
N LEU A 299 10.86 12.18 8.10
CA LEU A 299 11.36 13.48 7.65
C LEU A 299 10.51 14.64 8.21
N ALA A 300 9.19 14.48 8.21
CA ALA A 300 8.26 15.48 8.76
C ALA A 300 8.44 15.70 10.26
N ASN A 301 8.65 14.63 11.02
CA ASN A 301 8.92 14.73 12.45
C ASN A 301 10.30 15.34 12.74
N ALA A 302 11.32 15.00 11.96
CA ALA A 302 12.64 15.60 12.08
C ALA A 302 12.58 17.12 11.86
N GLN A 303 11.89 17.57 10.80
CA GLN A 303 11.67 19.00 10.54
C GLN A 303 10.97 19.68 11.73
N ARG A 304 9.88 19.10 12.25
CA ARG A 304 9.16 19.66 13.42
C ARG A 304 10.04 19.77 14.66
N SER A 305 10.88 18.77 14.93
CA SER A 305 11.80 18.80 16.07
C SER A 305 12.83 19.93 15.96
N LEU A 306 13.38 20.15 14.77
CA LEU A 306 14.34 21.23 14.51
C LEU A 306 13.70 22.63 14.70
N PHE A 307 12.44 22.81 14.29
CA PHE A 307 11.74 24.08 14.50
C PHE A 307 11.41 24.34 15.98
N LYS A 308 11.02 23.31 16.75
CA LYS A 308 10.76 23.46 18.20
C LYS A 308 12.01 23.86 19.00
N GLN A 309 13.19 23.41 18.60
CA GLN A 309 14.45 23.80 19.25
C GLN A 309 14.88 25.24 18.94
N LYS A 310 14.38 25.85 17.85
CA LYS A 310 14.73 27.21 17.44
C LYS A 310 13.85 28.30 18.06
N THR A 311 12.75 27.95 18.72
CA THR A 311 11.93 28.89 19.49
C THR A 311 12.26 28.75 20.98
N PRO A 312 13.04 29.66 21.59
CA PRO A 312 13.20 29.68 23.04
C PRO A 312 11.81 29.88 23.67
N SER A 313 11.51 29.11 24.71
CA SER A 313 10.39 29.40 25.61
C SER A 313 10.60 30.81 26.18
N VAL A 314 9.81 31.76 25.70
CA VAL A 314 9.67 33.10 26.28
C VAL A 314 8.95 32.99 27.62
#